data_AF-A0A177QFC9-F1
#
_entry.id   AF-A0A177QFC9-F1
#
_cell.length_a   1.000
_cell.length_b   1.000
_cell.length_c   1.000
_cell.angle_alpha   90.00
_cell.angle_beta   90.00
_cell.angle_gamma   90.00
#
_symmetry.space_group_name_H-M   'P 1'
#
loop_
_entity.id
_entity.type
_entity.pdbx_description
1 polymer ?
#
loop_
_entity_poly.entity_id
_entity_poly.type
_entity_poly.pdbx_seq_one_letter_code
_entity_poly.pdbx_strand_id
1 'polypeptide(L)'
;MTPSNSPTYVINFRDRANCSRIQNVQPGEEILVLVHPDQEPLADPLGAKGTRSQDGALFVVEITTADGTRQPFEWEYPLLKLVTQLFQPLR
;
A
#
# COMPACT_ATOMS: atom_id res chain seq x y z
N MET A 1 -22.89 -14.76 -10.16
CA MET A 1 -21.89 -13.83 -9.60
C MET A 1 -21.04 -13.36 -10.76
N THR A 2 -21.20 -12.12 -11.21
CA THR A 2 -20.30 -11.52 -12.20
C THR A 2 -18.95 -11.26 -11.51
N PRO A 3 -17.82 -11.66 -12.09
CA PRO A 3 -16.53 -11.24 -11.57
C PRO A 3 -16.50 -9.72 -11.59
N SER A 4 -16.07 -9.11 -10.48
CA SER A 4 -15.85 -7.67 -10.43
C SER A 4 -14.72 -7.36 -11.42
N ASN A 5 -15.04 -6.81 -12.58
CA ASN A 5 -14.06 -6.38 -13.60
C ASN A 5 -13.27 -5.14 -13.15
N SER A 6 -13.17 -4.91 -11.84
CA SER A 6 -12.41 -3.81 -11.26
C SER A 6 -10.92 -4.09 -11.46
N PRO A 7 -10.16 -3.17 -12.08
CA PRO A 7 -8.72 -3.35 -12.23
C PRO A 7 -8.08 -3.51 -10.85
N THR A 8 -7.22 -4.52 -10.71
CA THR A 8 -6.38 -4.68 -9.53
C THR A 8 -5.15 -3.79 -9.70
N TYR A 9 -4.78 -3.05 -8.65
CA TYR A 9 -3.62 -2.16 -8.65
C TYR A 9 -2.57 -2.65 -7.67
N VAL A 10 -1.32 -2.37 -7.96
CA VAL A 10 -0.17 -2.70 -7.10
C VAL A 10 0.74 -1.49 -6.93
N ILE A 11 1.48 -1.45 -5.83
CA ILE A 11 2.46 -0.39 -5.55
C ILE A 11 3.57 -0.46 -6.62
N ASN A 12 3.93 0.70 -7.17
CA ASN A 12 5.05 0.79 -8.09
C ASN A 12 6.38 0.70 -7.33
N PHE A 13 6.88 -0.52 -7.14
CA PHE A 13 8.16 -0.77 -6.49
C PHE A 13 9.39 -0.49 -7.38
N ARG A 14 9.19 -0.19 -8.66
CA ARG A 14 10.28 0.20 -9.57
C ARG A 14 10.74 1.63 -9.30
N ASP A 15 9.86 2.47 -8.77
CA ASP A 15 10.19 3.83 -8.37
C ASP A 15 10.84 3.83 -6.97
N ARG A 16 12.15 4.08 -6.94
CA ARG A 16 12.92 4.09 -5.68
C ARG A 16 12.47 5.19 -4.72
N ALA A 17 12.01 6.33 -5.22
CA ALA A 17 11.54 7.42 -4.37
C ALA A 17 10.21 7.05 -3.71
N ASN A 18 9.32 6.38 -4.43
CA ASN A 18 8.07 5.83 -3.92
C ASN A 18 8.33 4.82 -2.79
N CYS A 19 9.23 3.85 -3.03
CA CYS A 19 9.67 2.91 -2.00
C CYS A 19 10.23 3.61 -0.77
N SER A 20 11.10 4.62 -0.96
CA SER A 20 11.71 5.37 0.13
C SER A 20 10.66 6.14 0.95
N ARG A 21 9.69 6.79 0.31
CA ARG A 21 8.59 7.48 1.00
C ARG A 21 7.79 6.50 1.85
N ILE A 22 7.39 5.36 1.27
CA ILE A 22 6.66 4.33 1.99
C ILE A 22 7.51 3.75 3.11
N GLN A 23 8.82 3.57 2.95
CA GLN A 23 9.65 3.04 4.04
C GLN A 23 9.76 4.00 5.24
N ASN A 24 9.74 5.31 4.98
CA ASN A 24 9.99 6.35 5.98
C ASN A 24 8.74 7.00 6.57
N VAL A 25 7.56 6.70 6.03
CA VAL A 25 6.28 7.22 6.54
C VAL A 25 6.06 6.83 8.00
N GLN A 26 5.66 7.81 8.80
CA GLN A 26 5.41 7.63 10.23
C GLN A 26 3.99 7.08 10.48
N PRO A 27 3.75 6.38 11.60
CA PRO A 27 2.39 5.99 11.98
C PRO A 27 1.43 7.18 11.98
N GLY A 28 0.27 7.01 11.35
CA GLY A 28 -0.75 8.05 11.18
C GLY A 28 -0.47 9.08 10.07
N GLU A 29 0.68 9.01 9.41
CA GLU A 29 1.04 9.92 8.32
C GLU A 29 0.42 9.49 6.99
N GLU A 30 -0.03 10.47 6.21
CA GLU A 30 -0.57 10.31 4.86
C GLU A 30 0.44 10.81 3.82
N ILE A 31 0.66 10.03 2.77
CA ILE A 31 1.60 10.32 1.69
C ILE A 31 0.99 10.02 0.32
N LEU A 32 1.55 10.64 -0.73
CA LEU A 32 1.27 10.26 -2.11
C LEU A 32 2.10 9.02 -2.48
N VAL A 33 1.42 7.97 -2.95
CA VAL A 33 2.00 6.71 -3.41
C VAL A 33 1.76 6.54 -4.90
N LEU A 34 2.75 6.02 -5.61
CA LEU A 34 2.61 5.64 -7.00
C LEU A 34 2.17 4.16 -7.10
N VAL A 35 1.12 3.91 -7.86
CA VAL A 35 0.57 2.58 -8.16
C VAL A 35 0.45 2.37 -9.67
N HIS A 36 0.33 1.13 -10.12
CA HIS A 36 -0.01 0.82 -11.50
C HIS A 36 -1.00 -0.36 -11.55
N PRO A 37 -1.76 -0.53 -12.64
CA PRO A 37 -2.56 -1.74 -12.83
C PRO A 37 -1.64 -2.97 -12.81
N ASP A 38 -2.06 -4.02 -12.12
CA ASP A 38 -1.30 -5.27 -12.01
C ASP A 38 -1.07 -5.91 -13.39
N GLN A 39 -2.10 -5.84 -14.24
CA GLN A 39 -2.09 -6.40 -15.60
C GLN A 39 -1.33 -5.53 -16.61
N GLU A 40 -1.00 -4.29 -16.27
CA GLU A 40 -0.29 -3.35 -17.14
C GLU A 40 0.90 -2.70 -16.40
N PRO A 41 1.93 -3.48 -16.05
CA PRO A 41 3.03 -2.99 -15.21
C PRO A 41 3.96 -1.99 -15.92
N LEU A 42 3.73 -1.71 -17.20
CA LEU A 42 4.44 -0.68 -17.98
C LEU A 42 3.61 0.58 -18.23
N ALA A 43 2.34 0.60 -17.79
CA ALA A 43 1.53 1.80 -17.86
C ALA A 43 2.09 2.90 -16.95
N ASP A 44 1.75 4.15 -17.27
CA ASP A 44 2.12 5.28 -16.44
C ASP A 44 1.52 5.11 -15.03
N PRO A 45 2.31 5.37 -13.97
CA PRO A 45 1.83 5.22 -12.62
C PRO A 45 0.79 6.26 -12.27
N LEU A 46 -0.19 5.86 -11.46
CA LEU A 46 -1.21 6.72 -10.89
C LEU A 46 -0.83 7.12 -9.47
N GLY A 47 -1.23 8.33 -9.08
CA GLY A 47 -1.16 8.78 -7.70
C GLY A 47 -2.30 8.20 -6.86
N ALA A 48 -1.95 7.59 -5.74
CA ALA A 48 -2.87 7.04 -4.75
C ALA A 48 -2.53 7.59 -3.37
N LYS A 49 -3.51 7.56 -2.48
CA LYS A 49 -3.34 8.01 -1.10
C LYS A 49 -2.84 6.84 -0.27
N GLY A 50 -1.65 6.96 0.32
CA GLY A 50 -1.08 5.97 1.21
C GLY A 50 -1.11 6.46 2.65
N THR A 51 -1.51 5.62 3.59
CA THR A 51 -1.53 5.95 5.01
C THR A 51 -0.95 4.81 5.82
N ARG A 52 0.00 5.10 6.71
CA ARG A 52 0.44 4.12 7.70
C ARG A 52 -0.50 4.17 8.88
N SER A 53 -0.98 3.01 9.32
CA SER A 53 -1.90 2.92 10.46
C SER A 53 -1.28 3.52 11.72
N GLN A 54 -2.12 3.96 12.66
CA GLN A 54 -1.69 4.56 13.94
C GLN A 54 -0.84 3.60 14.78
N ASP A 55 -1.13 2.29 14.73
CA ASP A 55 -0.32 1.25 15.38
C ASP A 55 0.96 0.88 14.60
N GLY A 56 1.13 1.47 13.41
CA GLY A 56 2.28 1.26 12.53
C GLY A 56 2.31 -0.08 11.80
N ALA A 57 1.34 -0.97 12.02
CA ALA A 57 1.32 -2.36 11.56
C ALA A 57 0.94 -2.50 10.08
N LEU A 58 0.06 -1.63 9.59
CA LEU A 58 -0.50 -1.68 8.24
C LEU A 58 -0.12 -0.44 7.45
N PHE A 59 -0.01 -0.63 6.14
CA PHE A 59 -0.03 0.43 5.15
C PHE A 59 -1.28 0.28 4.30
N VAL A 60 -2.14 1.29 4.30
CA VAL A 60 -3.38 1.30 3.52
C VAL A 60 -3.17 2.18 2.31
N VAL A 61 -3.53 1.68 1.13
CA VAL A 61 -3.50 2.46 -0.11
C VAL A 61 -4.92 2.59 -0.63
N GLU A 62 -5.40 3.82 -0.77
CA GLU A 62 -6.71 4.15 -1.32
C GLU A 62 -6.55 4.72 -2.74
N ILE A 63 -7.16 4.05 -3.71
CA ILE A 63 -7.20 4.47 -5.10
C ILE A 63 -8.60 4.99 -5.42
N THR A 64 -8.67 6.13 -6.09
CA THR A 64 -9.93 6.59 -6.71
C THR A 64 -9.84 6.31 -8.20
N THR A 65 -10.66 5.38 -8.68
CA THR A 65 -10.74 5.03 -10.10
C THR A 65 -11.45 6.13 -10.90
N ALA A 66 -11.34 6.08 -12.23
CA ALA A 66 -11.89 7.12 -13.12
C ALA A 66 -13.43 7.29 -13.01
N ASP A 67 -14.14 6.26 -12.57
CA ASP A 67 -15.58 6.27 -12.28
C ASP A 67 -15.91 6.83 -10.87
N GLY A 68 -14.90 7.26 -10.11
CA GLY A 68 -15.05 7.79 -8.75
C GLY A 68 -15.11 6.71 -7.67
N THR A 69 -14.99 5.42 -8.03
CA THR A 69 -15.02 4.33 -7.05
C THR A 69 -13.74 4.34 -6.22
N ARG A 70 -13.87 4.20 -4.89
CA ARG A 70 -12.72 4.03 -4.00
C ARG A 70 -12.40 2.55 -3.83
N GLN A 71 -11.14 2.20 -4.04
CA GLN A 71 -10.62 0.85 -3.89
C GLN A 71 -9.45 0.88 -2.91
N PRO A 72 -9.68 0.48 -1.64
CA PRO A 72 -8.61 0.30 -0.68
C PRO A 72 -7.95 -1.08 -0.85
N PHE A 73 -6.65 -1.14 -0.64
CA PHE A 73 -5.97 -2.38 -0.31
C PHE A 73 -4.97 -2.17 0.82
N GLU A 74 -4.75 -3.22 1.59
CA GLU A 74 -3.90 -3.20 2.78
C GLU A 74 -2.63 -4.01 2.52
N TRP A 75 -1.52 -3.49 3.04
CA TRP A 75 -0.23 -4.15 3.01
C TRP A 75 0.36 -4.20 4.42
N GLU A 76 0.72 -5.39 4.89
CA GLU A 76 1.40 -5.57 6.16
C GLU A 76 2.87 -5.17 6.06
N TYR A 77 3.39 -4.37 7.00
CA TYR A 77 4.83 -4.13 7.09
C TYR A 77 5.54 -5.39 7.64
N PRO A 78 6.41 -6.07 6.86
CA PRO A 78 7.07 -7.30 7.31
C PRO A 78 8.00 -7.07 8.51
N LEU A 79 8.57 -5.87 8.65
CA LEU A 79 9.50 -5.53 9.73
C LEU A 79 8.85 -5.60 11.12
N LEU A 80 7.55 -5.31 11.23
CA LEU A 80 6.83 -5.43 12.50
C LEU A 80 6.56 -6.88 12.88
N LYS A 81 6.38 -7.81 11.94
CA LYS A 81 6.31 -9.26 12.26
C LYS A 81 7.58 -9.74 12.94
N LEU A 82 8.76 -9.33 12.45
CA LEU A 82 10.04 -9.67 13.09
C LEU A 82 10.16 -9.06 14.49
N VAL A 83 9.81 -7.79 14.66
CA VAL A 83 9.89 -7.13 15.98
C VAL A 83 8.87 -7.71 16.97
N THR A 84 7.61 -7.89 16.57
CA THR A 84 6.59 -8.51 17.44
C THR A 84 6.91 -9.95 17.78
N GLN A 85 7.45 -10.76 16.85
CA GLN A 85 7.91 -12.12 17.14
C GLN A 85 9.09 -12.15 18.12
N LEU A 86 10.00 -11.17 18.06
CA LEU A 86 11.14 -11.08 18.98
C LEU A 86 10.76 -10.60 20.39
N PHE A 87 9.60 -9.93 20.54
CA PHE A 87 9.09 -9.45 21.83
C PHE A 87 7.93 -10.28 22.39
N GLN A 88 7.54 -11.39 21.76
CA GLN A 88 6.66 -12.35 22.42
C GLN A 88 7.44 -13.05 23.55
N PRO A 89 6.93 -13.04 24.80
CA PRO A 89 7.53 -13.86 25.83
C PRO A 89 7.41 -15.32 25.38
N LEU A 90 8.54 -16.04 25.33
CA LEU A 90 8.59 -17.48 25.20
C LEU A 90 7.61 -18.08 26.23
N ARG A 91 6.52 -18.67 25.74
CA ARG A 91 5.66 -19.54 26.54
C ARG A 91 6.25 -20.93 26.60
#